data_AF-A0A659U9L7-F1
#
_entry.id   AF-A0A659U9L7-F1
#
_cell.length_a   1.000
_cell.length_b   1.000
_cell.length_c   1.000
_cell.angle_alpha   90.00
_cell.angle_beta   90.00
_cell.angle_gamma   90.00
#
_symmetry.space_group_name_H-M   'P 1'
#
loop_
_entity.id
_entity.type
_entity.pdbx_description
1 polymer ?
#
loop_
_entity_poly.entity_id
_entity_poly.type
_entity_poly.pdbx_seq_one_letter_code
_entity_poly.pdbx_strand_id
1 'polypeptide(L)'
;LNQILRPWWGKLLVGMQYILTRSGPLSLSMNHGGGFFRTDPAFSRPNMQLYFQAFSTLIPKNGERPILTPDPWPGFSIGLSNCRPSSRGEIMIRSKNPL
;
A
#
# COMPACT_ATOMS: atom_id res chain seq x y z
N LEU A 1 0.31 -4.67 -12.37
CA LEU A 1 0.70 -5.80 -11.51
C LEU A 1 -0.40 -6.86 -11.36
N ASN A 2 -1.68 -6.46 -11.31
CA ASN A 2 -2.82 -7.34 -11.09
C ASN A 2 -2.86 -8.58 -11.98
N GLN A 3 -2.76 -8.41 -13.31
CA GLN A 3 -2.85 -9.53 -14.26
C GLN A 3 -1.71 -10.55 -14.10
N ILE A 4 -0.53 -10.09 -13.70
CA ILE A 4 0.66 -10.94 -13.50
C ILE A 4 0.55 -11.73 -12.20
N LEU A 5 0.10 -11.07 -11.13
CA LEU A 5 0.07 -11.65 -9.78
C LEU A 5 -1.23 -12.40 -9.45
N ARG A 6 -2.26 -12.32 -10.30
CA ARG A 6 -3.53 -13.02 -10.09
C ARG A 6 -3.42 -14.53 -10.29
N PRO A 7 -2.89 -15.06 -11.40
CA PRO A 7 -2.74 -16.50 -11.57
C PRO A 7 -1.60 -17.06 -10.70
N TRP A 8 -1.76 -18.29 -10.20
CA TRP A 8 -0.76 -18.93 -9.34
C TRP A 8 0.59 -19.14 -10.06
N TRP A 9 0.56 -19.47 -11.36
CA TRP A 9 1.79 -19.63 -12.16
C TRP A 9 2.51 -18.30 -12.36
N GLY A 10 1.77 -17.19 -12.48
CA GLY A 10 2.35 -15.85 -12.56
C GLY A 10 3.09 -15.46 -11.28
N LYS A 11 2.54 -15.82 -10.10
CA LYS A 11 3.23 -15.69 -8.82
C LYS A 11 4.52 -16.52 -8.78
N LEU A 12 4.49 -17.75 -9.28
CA LEU A 12 5.65 -18.64 -9.33
C LEU A 12 6.75 -18.06 -10.25
N LEU A 13 6.39 -17.60 -11.46
CA LEU A 13 7.34 -16.98 -12.39
C LEU A 13 8.01 -15.73 -11.81
N VAL A 14 7.22 -14.85 -11.19
CA VAL A 14 7.73 -13.65 -10.52
C VAL A 14 8.64 -14.02 -9.34
N GLY A 15 8.29 -15.06 -8.57
CA GLY A 15 9.13 -15.58 -7.49
C GLY A 15 10.46 -16.11 -8.00
N MET A 16 10.46 -16.90 -9.07
CA MET A 16 11.69 -17.40 -9.69
C MET A 16 12.55 -16.26 -10.24
N GLN A 17 11.95 -15.27 -10.91
CA GLN A 17 12.65 -14.08 -11.40
C GLN A 17 13.37 -13.38 -10.25
N TYR A 18 12.68 -13.14 -9.13
CA TYR A 18 13.29 -12.48 -7.98
C TYR A 18 14.44 -13.29 -7.37
N ILE A 19 14.30 -14.61 -7.25
CA ILE A 19 15.36 -15.47 -6.71
C ILE A 19 16.60 -15.45 -7.61
N LEU A 20 16.42 -15.51 -8.93
CA LEU A 20 17.51 -15.62 -9.89
C LEU A 20 18.20 -14.29 -10.19
N THR A 21 17.42 -13.21 -10.35
CA THR A 21 17.94 -11.92 -10.83
C THR A 21 17.81 -10.79 -9.82
N ARG A 22 17.19 -11.04 -8.65
CA ARG A 22 16.86 -10.02 -7.62
C ARG A 22 16.14 -8.81 -8.19
N SER A 23 15.39 -9.01 -9.27
CA SER A 23 14.69 -7.97 -10.00
C SER A 23 13.24 -8.38 -10.27
N GLY A 24 12.48 -7.48 -10.89
CA GLY A 24 11.08 -7.72 -11.22
C GLY A 24 10.11 -7.28 -10.11
N PRO A 25 8.82 -7.66 -10.21
CA PRO A 25 7.74 -7.10 -9.39
C PRO A 25 7.95 -7.16 -7.86
N LEU A 26 8.62 -8.19 -7.35
CA LEU A 26 8.89 -8.34 -5.91
C LEU A 26 10.01 -7.43 -5.39
N SER A 27 10.78 -6.83 -6.29
CA SER A 27 11.83 -5.84 -5.95
C SER A 27 11.32 -4.40 -5.97
N LEU A 28 10.06 -4.16 -6.36
CA LEU A 28 9.49 -2.83 -6.51
C LEU A 28 8.83 -2.34 -5.21
N SER A 29 8.98 -1.05 -4.93
CA SER A 29 8.19 -0.37 -3.89
C SER A 29 6.70 -0.44 -4.25
N MET A 30 5.86 -0.55 -3.24
CA MET A 30 4.41 -0.54 -3.43
C MET A 30 3.94 0.81 -4.01
N ASN A 31 4.53 1.91 -3.52
CA ASN A 31 4.24 3.27 -3.95
C ASN A 31 5.20 3.65 -5.07
N HIS A 32 4.67 3.84 -6.28
CA HIS A 32 5.45 4.11 -7.49
C HIS A 32 5.51 5.59 -7.86
N GLY A 33 4.60 6.39 -7.32
CA GLY A 33 4.54 7.82 -7.56
C GLY A 33 3.70 8.50 -6.49
N GLY A 34 3.88 9.80 -6.34
CA GLY A 34 3.18 10.56 -5.32
C GLY A 34 3.68 11.99 -5.22
N GLY A 35 3.05 12.73 -4.32
CA GLY A 35 3.41 14.12 -4.08
C GLY A 35 2.69 14.70 -2.86
N PHE A 36 3.13 15.89 -2.47
CA PHE A 36 2.51 16.66 -1.40
C PHE A 36 1.75 17.84 -1.99
N PHE A 37 0.53 18.07 -1.52
CA PHE A 37 -0.28 19.20 -1.99
C PHE A 37 -1.01 19.88 -0.84
N ARG A 38 -1.50 21.10 -1.13
CA ARG A 38 -2.36 21.88 -0.24
C ARG A 38 -3.81 21.66 -0.64
N THR A 39 -4.67 21.35 0.33
CA THR A 39 -6.12 21.26 0.09
C THR A 39 -6.79 22.62 0.10
N ASP A 40 -6.15 23.62 0.73
CA ASP A 40 -6.63 25.00 0.85
C ASP A 40 -5.45 25.99 0.68
N PRO A 41 -5.62 27.11 -0.05
CA PRO A 41 -4.61 28.15 -0.19
C PRO A 41 -4.10 28.75 1.12
N ALA A 42 -4.91 28.74 2.19
CA ALA A 42 -4.55 29.25 3.52
C ALA A 42 -3.45 28.43 4.21
N PHE A 43 -3.21 27.19 3.78
CA PHE A 43 -2.10 26.40 4.31
C PHE A 43 -0.76 26.96 3.84
N SER A 44 0.13 27.27 4.78
CA SER A 44 1.50 27.74 4.51
C SER A 44 2.41 26.67 3.89
N ARG A 45 2.03 25.39 3.98
CA ARG A 45 2.77 24.25 3.43
C ARG A 45 1.80 23.08 3.17
N PRO A 46 2.16 22.10 2.32
CA PRO A 46 1.33 20.93 2.05
C PRO A 46 0.83 20.24 3.33
N ASN A 47 -0.44 19.85 3.30
CA ASN A 47 -1.14 19.16 4.40
C ASN A 47 -1.57 17.73 4.02
N MET A 48 -1.55 17.38 2.73
CA MET A 48 -1.88 16.05 2.25
C MET A 48 -0.74 15.44 1.45
N GLN A 49 -0.60 14.12 1.56
CA GLN A 49 0.27 13.28 0.72
C GLN A 49 -0.60 12.36 -0.14
N LEU A 50 -0.30 12.36 -1.43
CA LEU A 50 -0.88 11.47 -2.43
C LEU A 50 0.13 10.38 -2.77
N TYR A 51 -0.32 9.13 -2.84
CA TYR A 51 0.48 8.00 -3.33
C TYR A 51 -0.30 7.14 -4.32
N PHE A 52 0.41 6.72 -5.37
CA PHE A 52 -0.08 5.84 -6.42
C PHE A 52 0.57 4.47 -6.29
N GLN A 53 -0.28 3.45 -6.23
CA GLN A 53 0.11 2.06 -6.10
C GLN A 53 -0.27 1.31 -7.37
N ALA A 54 0.71 0.73 -8.07
CA ALA A 54 0.52 0.06 -9.36
C ALA A 54 -0.17 -1.32 -9.28
N PHE A 55 -0.89 -1.55 -8.18
CA PHE A 55 -1.75 -2.71 -7.95
C PHE A 55 -3.07 -2.23 -7.34
N SER A 56 -4.15 -2.93 -7.65
CA SER A 56 -5.47 -2.73 -7.03
C SER A 56 -5.87 -3.96 -6.24
N THR A 57 -6.32 -3.76 -5.01
CA THR A 57 -6.97 -4.79 -4.19
C THR A 57 -8.29 -4.24 -3.68
N LEU A 58 -9.38 -4.96 -3.90
CA LEU A 58 -10.64 -4.75 -3.18
C LEU A 58 -10.38 -4.73 -1.67
N ILE A 59 -11.14 -3.87 -0.97
CA ILE A 59 -11.16 -3.83 0.50
C ILE A 59 -11.34 -5.26 1.00
N PRO A 60 -10.43 -5.78 1.83
CA PRO A 60 -10.53 -7.14 2.34
C PRO A 60 -11.90 -7.35 2.96
N LYS A 61 -12.60 -8.41 2.55
CA LYS A 61 -13.75 -8.87 3.32
C LYS A 61 -13.26 -9.24 4.72
N ASN A 62 -14.13 -9.08 5.72
CA ASN A 62 -13.78 -9.38 7.10
C ASN A 62 -13.24 -10.83 7.20
N GLY A 63 -11.95 -10.99 7.53
CA GLY A 63 -11.27 -12.29 7.61
C GLY A 63 -10.39 -12.69 6.42
N GLU A 64 -10.41 -11.95 5.30
CA GLU A 64 -9.49 -12.18 4.17
C GLU A 64 -8.19 -11.40 4.36
N ARG A 65 -7.03 -12.05 4.14
CA ARG A 65 -5.76 -11.34 4.12
C ARG A 65 -5.74 -10.40 2.90
N PRO A 66 -5.66 -9.07 3.08
CA PRO A 66 -5.88 -8.06 2.03
C PRO A 66 -4.97 -8.19 0.80
N ILE A 67 -3.87 -8.93 0.92
CA ILE A 67 -2.74 -8.87 0.01
C ILE A 67 -2.75 -10.06 -0.98
N LEU A 68 -3.55 -11.11 -0.74
CA LEU A 68 -3.34 -12.38 -1.45
C LEU A 68 -3.96 -12.46 -2.85
N THR A 69 -4.97 -11.64 -3.15
CA THR A 69 -5.70 -11.72 -4.42
C THR A 69 -5.86 -10.34 -5.03
N PRO A 70 -5.02 -9.98 -6.02
CA PRO A 70 -5.22 -8.79 -6.82
C PRO A 70 -6.57 -8.84 -7.54
N ASP A 71 -7.15 -7.67 -7.77
CA ASP A 71 -8.43 -7.57 -8.49
C ASP A 71 -8.36 -8.20 -9.89
N PRO A 72 -9.50 -8.70 -10.40
CA PRO A 72 -9.52 -9.42 -11.67
C PRO A 72 -9.30 -8.52 -12.89
N TRP A 73 -9.39 -7.20 -12.71
CA TRP A 73 -9.17 -6.17 -13.73
C TRP A 73 -7.81 -5.47 -13.54
N PRO A 74 -7.23 -4.90 -14.62
CA PRO A 74 -6.11 -3.99 -14.49
C PRO A 74 -6.57 -2.73 -13.74
N GLY A 75 -5.85 -2.39 -12.67
CA GLY A 75 -6.17 -1.24 -11.84
C GLY A 75 -4.97 -0.78 -11.03
N PHE A 76 -5.11 0.38 -10.42
CA PHE A 76 -4.16 0.96 -9.50
C PHE A 76 -4.93 1.57 -8.33
N SER A 77 -4.32 1.60 -7.15
CA SER A 77 -4.89 2.24 -5.98
C SER A 77 -4.29 3.62 -5.78
N ILE A 78 -5.15 4.56 -5.38
CA ILE A 78 -4.75 5.89 -4.93
C ILE A 78 -5.03 5.95 -3.44
N GLY A 79 -4.04 6.37 -2.66
CA GLY A 79 -4.29 6.69 -1.26
C GLY A 79 -3.84 8.09 -0.90
N LEU A 80 -4.50 8.59 0.14
CA LEU A 80 -4.34 9.93 0.67
C LEU A 80 -4.00 9.80 2.15
N SER A 81 -2.94 10.49 2.58
CA SER A 81 -2.56 10.56 3.98
C SER A 81 -2.52 12.01 4.44
N ASN A 82 -3.05 12.28 5.63
CA ASN A 82 -2.98 13.59 6.25
C ASN A 82 -1.61 13.76 6.92
N CYS A 83 -0.84 14.73 6.45
CA CYS A 83 0.49 15.03 6.98
C CYS A 83 0.45 15.86 8.27
N ARG A 84 -0.71 16.41 8.62
CA ARG A 84 -0.93 17.31 9.77
C ARG A 84 -2.22 17.00 10.52
N PRO A 85 -2.33 15.81 11.14
CA PRO A 85 -3.44 15.57 12.05
C PRO A 85 -3.39 16.53 13.24
N SER A 86 -4.53 17.15 13.57
CA SER A 86 -4.71 17.86 14.84
C SER A 86 -4.98 16.89 16.00
N SER A 87 -5.55 15.73 15.69
CA SER A 87 -5.79 14.66 16.66
C SER A 87 -4.51 14.25 17.38
N ARG A 88 -4.64 13.99 18.67
CA ARG A 88 -3.59 13.45 19.55
C ARG A 88 -4.15 12.23 20.27
N GLY A 89 -3.28 11.29 20.59
CA GLY A 89 -3.63 10.09 21.34
C GLY A 89 -2.51 9.74 22.30
N GLU A 90 -2.84 8.95 23.30
CA GLU A 90 -1.91 8.44 24.30
C GLU A 90 -2.00 6.92 24.36
N ILE A 91 -0.87 6.28 24.69
CA ILE A 91 -0.80 4.84 24.92
C ILE A 91 -0.13 4.64 26.26
N MET A 92 -0.77 3.89 27.15
CA MET A 92 -0.25 3.54 28.45
C MET A 92 -0.16 2.02 28.58
N ILE A 93 0.82 1.56 29.36
CA ILE A 93 0.97 0.15 29.69
C ILE A 93 -0.26 -0.27 30.49
N ARG A 94 -1.04 -1.22 29.95
CA ARG A 94 -2.21 -1.76 30.64
C ARG A 94 -1.82 -2.63 31.84
N SER A 95 -0.74 -3.40 31.73
CA SER A 95 -0.26 -4.28 32.79
C SER A 95 1.22 -4.61 32.63
N LYS A 96 1.86 -5.11 33.70
CA LYS A 96 3.23 -5.65 33.65
C LYS A 96 3.31 -7.02 32.94
N ASN A 97 2.19 -7.67 32.69
CA ASN A 97 2.13 -8.93 31.96
C ASN A 97 2.15 -8.64 30.44
N PRO A 98 3.17 -9.10 29.70
CA PRO A 98 3.25 -8.94 28.25
C PRO A 98 2.44 -9.99 27.46
N LEU A 99 1.86 -11.00 28.14
CA LEU A 99 1.04 -12.07 27.56
C LEU A 99 -0.46 -11.78 27.65
#